data_AF-A0A139DCR4-F1
#
_entry.id   AF-A0A139DCR4-F1
#
_cell.length_a   1.000
_cell.length_b   1.000
_cell.length_c   1.000
_cell.angle_alpha   90.00
_cell.angle_beta   90.00
_cell.angle_gamma   90.00
#
_symmetry.space_group_name_H-M   'P 1'
#
loop_
_entity.id
_entity.type
_entity.pdbx_description
1 polymer ?
#
loop_
_entity_poly.entity_id
_entity_poly.type
_entity_poly.pdbx_seq_one_letter_code
_entity_poly.pdbx_strand_id
1 'polypeptide(L)' 'ETITRLGLDLPKLNELRAGAIEPFLDDSLSHDELGQFVSGYLTMGADGRFGEFWTTIKYLFGDYAAA' A
#
# COMPACT_ATOMS: atom_id res chain seq x y z
N GLU A 1 0.82 -23.29 17.01
CA GLU A 1 1.90 -22.46 17.58
C GLU A 1 3.08 -22.44 16.61
N THR A 2 3.04 -21.52 15.62
CA THR A 2 3.97 -21.56 14.48
C THR A 2 4.28 -20.16 13.99
N ILE A 3 3.27 -19.30 13.84
CA ILE A 3 3.41 -17.93 13.35
C ILE A 3 4.19 -17.05 14.35
N THR A 4 3.81 -17.06 15.64
CA THR A 4 4.49 -16.30 16.70
C THR A 4 5.92 -16.77 16.93
N ARG A 5 6.16 -18.09 16.90
CA ARG A 5 7.49 -18.69 17.12
C ARG A 5 8.46 -18.44 15.98
N LEU A 6 7.96 -18.38 14.75
CA LEU A 6 8.77 -18.09 13.56
C LEU A 6 8.93 -16.59 13.30
N GLY A 7 8.31 -15.73 14.13
CA GLY A 7 8.30 -14.28 13.90
C GLY A 7 7.70 -13.92 12.53
N LEU A 8 6.71 -14.68 12.06
CA LEU A 8 6.02 -14.39 10.79
C LEU A 8 4.95 -13.29 10.96
N ASP A 9 4.51 -13.09 12.19
CA ASP A 9 3.59 -12.02 12.60
C ASP A 9 4.36 -10.99 13.42
N LEU A 10 5.29 -10.29 12.77
CA LEU A 10 6.03 -9.21 13.41
C LEU A 10 5.06 -8.04 13.62
N PRO A 11 4.76 -7.63 14.86
CA PRO A 11 3.85 -6.52 15.11
C PRO A 11 4.25 -5.26 14.35
N LYS A 12 5.56 -4.99 14.30
CA LYS A 12 6.15 -3.90 13.53
C LYS A 12 5.82 -3.96 12.04
N LEU A 13 5.85 -5.14 11.41
CA LEU A 13 5.54 -5.26 9.97
C LEU A 13 4.05 -5.02 9.71
N ASN A 14 3.17 -5.44 10.62
CA ASN A 14 1.75 -5.16 10.53
C ASN A 14 1.46 -3.67 10.72
N GLU A 15 2.13 -3.02 11.68
CA GLU A 15 2.05 -1.57 11.88
C GLU A 15 2.52 -0.80 10.63
N LEU A 16 3.66 -1.20 10.05
CA LEU A 16 4.17 -0.59 8.82
C LEU A 16 3.20 -0.78 7.64
N ARG A 17 2.62 -1.97 7.51
CA ARG A 17 1.61 -2.23 6.47
C ARG A 17 0.34 -1.41 6.69
N ALA A 18 -0.14 -1.32 7.93
CA ALA A 18 -1.32 -0.54 8.27
C ALA A 18 -1.10 0.95 7.96
N GLY A 19 0.05 1.50 8.36
CA GLY A 19 0.41 2.89 8.06
C GLY A 19 0.58 3.16 6.56
N ALA A 20 1.03 2.18 5.77
CA ALA A 20 1.08 2.30 4.32
C ALA A 20 -0.32 2.31 3.66
N ILE A 21 -1.30 1.63 4.27
CA ILE A 21 -2.67 1.52 3.74
C ILE A 21 -3.55 2.69 4.18
N GLU A 22 -3.38 3.19 5.40
CA GLU A 22 -4.24 4.22 6.02
C GLU A 22 -4.55 5.43 5.11
N PRO A 23 -3.59 6.02 4.38
CA PRO A 23 -3.86 7.18 3.52
C PRO A 23 -4.82 6.91 2.35
N PHE A 24 -5.00 5.63 1.97
CA PHE A 24 -5.89 5.22 0.87
C PHE A 24 -7.33 4.93 1.35
N LEU A 25 -7.57 4.97 2.66
CA LEU A 25 -8.87 4.73 3.29
C LEU A 25 -9.58 6.04 3.71
N ASP A 26 -9.06 7.19 3.26
CA ASP A 26 -9.69 8.48 3.55
C ASP A 26 -10.96 8.64 2.72
N ASP A 27 -12.11 8.49 3.39
CA ASP A 27 -13.45 8.65 2.80
C ASP A 27 -13.75 10.05 2.24
N SER A 28 -12.89 11.04 2.54
CA SER A 28 -13.00 12.38 1.95
C SER A 28 -12.42 12.48 0.54
N LEU A 29 -11.63 11.50 0.09
CA LEU A 29 -11.08 11.45 -1.26
C LEU A 29 -12.18 11.09 -2.27
N SER A 30 -12.27 11.89 -3.34
CA SER A 30 -13.02 11.48 -4.52
C SER A 30 -12.35 10.30 -5.23
N HIS A 31 -13.10 9.63 -6.09
CA HIS A 31 -12.58 8.52 -6.88
C HIS A 31 -11.38 8.93 -7.75
N ASP A 32 -11.44 10.13 -8.34
CA ASP A 32 -10.37 10.65 -9.19
C ASP A 32 -9.11 10.98 -8.38
N GLU A 33 -9.25 11.56 -7.19
CA GLU A 33 -8.13 11.85 -6.28
C GLU A 33 -7.48 10.55 -5.78
N LEU A 34 -8.29 9.55 -5.42
CA LEU A 34 -7.80 8.24 -5.04
C LEU A 34 -7.04 7.57 -6.21
N GLY A 35 -7.56 7.65 -7.43
CA GLY A 35 -6.91 7.12 -8.62
C GLY A 35 -5.56 7.78 -8.92
N GLN A 36 -5.48 9.11 -8.80
CA GLN A 36 -4.22 9.86 -8.92
C GLN A 36 -3.21 9.45 -7.84
N PHE A 37 -3.68 9.30 -6.60
CA PHE A 37 -2.83 8.93 -5.48
C PHE A 37 -2.26 7.51 -5.63
N VAL A 38 -3.10 6.53 -6.00
CA VAL A 38 -2.66 5.16 -6.29
C VAL A 38 -1.68 5.15 -7.47
N SER A 39 -1.97 5.86 -8.55
CA SER A 39 -1.09 5.91 -9.72
C SER A 39 0.29 6.48 -9.37
N GLY A 40 0.32 7.55 -8.57
CA GLY A 40 1.56 8.14 -8.07
C GLY A 40 2.37 7.16 -7.22
N TYR A 41 1.71 6.46 -6.29
CA TYR A 41 2.36 5.47 -5.42
C TYR A 41 2.92 4.27 -6.20
N LEU A 42 2.19 3.81 -7.22
CA LEU A 42 2.58 2.66 -8.03
C LEU A 42 3.64 2.99 -9.10
N THR A 43 3.98 4.26 -9.28
CA THR A 43 5.02 4.69 -10.21
C THR A 43 6.41 4.30 -9.69
N MET A 44 7.28 3.85 -10.59
CA MET A 44 8.68 3.55 -10.25
C MET A 44 9.42 4.85 -9.92
N GLY A 45 10.17 4.84 -8.82
CA GLY A 45 11.01 5.94 -8.42
C GLY A 45 12.15 6.21 -9.40
N ALA A 46 12.72 7.42 -9.32
CA ALA A 46 13.85 7.83 -10.16
C ALA A 46 15.12 6.98 -9.95
N ASP A 47 15.20 6.27 -8.83
CA ASP A 47 16.26 5.31 -8.50
C ASP A 47 16.04 3.91 -9.11
N GLY A 48 14.97 3.74 -9.91
CA GLY A 48 14.60 2.47 -10.53
C GLY A 48 13.97 1.48 -9.57
N ARG A 49 13.47 1.93 -8.41
CA ARG A 49 12.83 1.08 -7.41
C ARG A 49 11.36 1.44 -7.25
N PHE A 50 10.55 0.43 -6.92
CA PHE A 50 9.19 0.67 -6.44
C PHE A 50 9.20 1.02 -4.96
N GLY A 51 8.19 1.78 -4.53
CA GLY A 51 7.98 2.07 -3.11
C GLY A 51 7.86 0.79 -2.26
N GLU A 52 8.13 0.92 -0.97
CA GLU A 52 7.82 -0.14 -0.01
C GLU A 52 6.33 -0.49 -0.10
N PHE A 53 5.94 -1.74 0.18
CA PHE A 53 4.53 -2.18 0.11
C PHE A 53 3.82 -1.96 -1.24
N TRP A 54 4.55 -1.69 -2.32
CA TRP A 54 3.98 -1.52 -3.68
C TRP A 54 3.04 -2.65 -4.08
N THR A 55 3.41 -3.91 -3.82
CA THR A 55 2.55 -5.06 -4.14
C THR A 55 1.26 -5.05 -3.33
N THR A 56 1.31 -4.68 -2.06
CA THR A 56 0.13 -4.55 -1.20
C THR A 56 -0.82 -3.49 -1.75
N ILE A 57 -0.32 -2.29 -2.06
CA ILE A 57 -1.14 -1.21 -2.61
C ILE A 57 -1.70 -1.58 -3.99
N LYS A 58 -0.88 -2.20 -4.85
CA LYS A 58 -1.35 -2.67 -6.15
C LYS A 58 -2.51 -3.67 -6.04
N TYR A 59 -2.41 -4.62 -5.11
CA TYR A 59 -3.46 -5.64 -4.95
C TYR A 59 -4.74 -5.07 -4.32
N LEU A 60 -4.64 -4.11 -3.42
CA LEU A 60 -5.80 -3.55 -2.72
C LEU A 60 -6.50 -2.44 -3.49
N PHE A 61 -5.74 -1.60 -4.21
CA PHE A 61 -6.23 -0.37 -4.80
C PHE A 61 -5.89 -0.21 -6.29
N GLY A 62 -5.22 -1.18 -6.91
CA GLY A 62 -4.73 -1.05 -8.29
C GLY A 62 -5.81 -0.76 -9.33
N ASP A 63 -7.05 -1.18 -9.08
CA ASP A 63 -8.18 -0.94 -9.99
C ASP A 63 -8.58 0.54 -10.06
N TYR A 64 -8.26 1.34 -9.04
CA TYR A 64 -8.47 2.79 -9.05
C TYR A 64 -7.47 3.53 -9.94
N ALA A 65 -6.32 2.92 -10.29
CA ALA A 65 -5.32 3.54 -11.17
C ALA A 65 -5.62 3.37 -12.66
N ALA A 66 -6.61 2.54 -13.02
CA ALA A 66 -6.96 2.23 -14.41
C ALA A 66 -8.33 2.79 -14.86
N ALA A 67 -8.92 3.70 -14.06
CA ALA A 67 -10.15 4.41 -14.39
C ALA A 67 -9.88 5.72 -15.15
#